data_AF-A0A1G3UP12-F1
#
_entry.id   AF-A0A1G3UP12-F1
#
_cell.length_a   1.000
_cell.length_b   1.000
_cell.length_c   1.000
_cell.angle_alpha   90.00
_cell.angle_beta   90.00
_cell.angle_gamma   90.00
#
_symmetry.space_group_name_H-M   'P 1'
#
loop_
_entity.id
_entity.type
_entity.pdbx_description
1 polymer ?
#
loop_
_entity_poly.entity_id
_entity_poly.type
_entity_poly.pdbx_seq_one_letter_code
_entity_poly.pdbx_strand_id
1 'polypeptide(L)'
;MISLDYSLGIQIINFLLLIFILNRLLYKPLLGLIDKRNKKIEASKAECNRLQEIVEQKMAAYEEKLRLAKATAVEQKNGIIRQGADEAKAGIDSVRADIPAMMEQFHARMEGEIREAKRILIDQSHKLSVEIAEKVLGRSLR
;
A
#
# COMPACT_ATOMS: atom_id res chain seq x y z
N MET A 1 65.68 -47.08 63.91
CA MET A 1 64.68 -47.99 63.31
C MET A 1 63.37 -47.23 63.32
N ILE A 2 62.65 -47.19 62.20
CA ILE A 2 61.33 -46.55 62.12
C ILE A 2 60.40 -47.38 63.01
N SER A 3 60.21 -46.92 64.25
CA SER A 3 59.16 -47.45 65.12
C SER A 3 57.85 -46.94 64.54
N LEU A 4 57.05 -47.90 64.06
CA LEU A 4 55.70 -47.64 63.57
C LEU A 4 54.82 -47.40 64.80
N ASP A 5 54.95 -46.23 65.39
CA ASP A 5 54.26 -45.85 66.61
C ASP A 5 52.80 -45.47 66.30
N TYR A 6 51.90 -45.69 67.28
CA TYR A 6 50.48 -45.32 67.23
C TYR A 6 50.22 -43.85 66.80
N SER A 7 51.22 -42.99 66.96
CA SER A 7 51.24 -41.60 66.50
C SER A 7 51.10 -41.45 64.98
N LEU A 8 51.65 -42.37 64.17
CA LEU A 8 51.49 -42.38 62.71
C LEU A 8 50.02 -42.59 62.31
N GLY A 9 49.32 -43.50 63.01
CA GLY A 9 47.89 -43.73 62.82
C GLY A 9 47.06 -42.49 63.14
N ILE A 10 47.35 -41.83 64.27
CA ILE A 10 46.69 -40.58 64.67
C ILE A 10 46.97 -39.45 63.65
N GLN A 11 48.19 -39.33 63.15
CA GLN A 11 48.56 -38.32 62.16
C GLN A 11 47.86 -38.53 60.82
N ILE A 12 47.72 -39.78 60.37
CA ILE A 12 46.95 -40.13 59.17
C ILE A 12 45.47 -39.76 59.37
N ILE A 13 44.88 -40.09 60.51
CA ILE A 13 43.49 -39.74 60.83
C ILE A 13 43.32 -38.21 60.84
N ASN A 14 44.25 -37.46 61.44
CA ASN A 14 44.22 -36.00 61.46
C ASN A 14 44.29 -35.42 60.03
N PHE A 15 45.17 -35.96 59.18
CA PHE A 15 45.31 -35.53 57.80
C PHE A 15 44.06 -35.83 56.96
N LEU A 16 43.46 -37.02 57.13
CA LEU A 16 42.20 -37.38 56.48
C LEU A 16 41.05 -36.49 56.94
N LEU A 17 40.99 -36.16 58.24
CA LEU A 17 39.99 -35.25 58.79
C LEU A 17 40.17 -33.83 58.24
N LEU A 18 41.41 -33.35 58.11
CA LEU A 18 41.72 -32.07 57.46
C LEU A 18 41.30 -32.06 55.99
N ILE A 19 41.61 -33.12 55.23
CA ILE A 19 41.16 -33.26 53.84
C ILE A 19 39.63 -33.23 53.76
N PHE A 20 38.94 -33.92 54.66
CA PHE A 20 37.48 -33.95 54.67
C PHE A 20 36.90 -32.55 54.90
N ILE A 21 37.43 -31.81 55.88
CA ILE A 21 37.02 -30.43 56.16
C ILE A 21 37.30 -29.54 54.95
N LEU A 22 38.51 -29.61 54.39
CA LEU A 22 38.92 -28.76 53.28
C LEU A 22 38.12 -29.05 52.00
N ASN A 23 37.81 -30.32 51.74
CA ASN A 23 36.95 -30.74 50.63
C ASN A 23 35.53 -30.16 50.77
N ARG A 24 34.96 -30.26 51.98
CA ARG A 24 33.61 -29.78 52.30
C ARG A 24 33.51 -28.25 52.29
N LEU A 25 34.55 -27.56 52.78
CA LEU A 25 34.54 -26.11 53.07
C LEU A 25 35.16 -25.26 51.97
N LEU A 26 36.12 -25.78 51.19
CA LEU A 26 36.83 -25.00 50.17
C LEU A 26 36.60 -25.55 48.76
N TYR A 27 36.93 -26.82 48.49
CA TYR A 27 36.89 -27.35 47.13
C TYR A 27 35.48 -27.38 46.55
N LYS A 28 34.51 -27.93 47.29
CA LYS A 28 33.11 -28.02 46.84
C LYS A 28 32.46 -26.65 46.58
N PRO A 29 32.53 -25.65 47.48
CA PRO A 29 31.95 -24.34 47.20
C PRO A 29 32.70 -23.56 46.11
N LEU A 30 34.02 -23.71 46.02
CA LEU A 30 34.81 -23.05 44.97
C LEU A 30 34.44 -23.58 43.57
N LEU A 31 34.34 -24.89 43.39
CA LEU A 31 33.90 -25.49 42.13
C LEU A 31 32.46 -25.10 41.80
N GLY A 32 31.56 -25.07 42.79
CA GLY A 32 30.18 -24.63 42.61
C GLY A 32 30.07 -23.18 42.16
N LEU A 33 30.95 -22.29 42.63
CA LEU A 33 30.98 -20.89 42.20
C LEU A 33 31.45 -20.76 40.75
N ILE A 34 32.47 -21.53 40.35
CA ILE A 34 32.97 -21.56 38.97
C ILE A 34 31.89 -22.10 38.02
N ASP A 35 31.23 -23.21 38.37
CA ASP A 35 30.13 -23.77 37.58
C ASP A 35 28.97 -22.78 37.44
N LYS A 36 28.59 -22.09 38.53
CA LYS A 36 27.56 -21.05 38.50
C LYS A 36 27.93 -19.89 37.57
N ARG A 37 29.20 -19.47 37.56
CA ARG A 37 29.69 -18.42 36.63
C ARG A 37 29.63 -18.90 35.18
N ASN A 38 30.11 -20.10 34.90
CA ASN A 38 30.08 -20.68 33.56
C ASN A 38 28.63 -20.83 33.05
N LYS A 39 27.73 -21.38 33.87
CA LYS A 39 26.31 -21.49 33.55
C LYS A 39 25.66 -20.14 33.26
N LYS A 40 25.99 -19.09 34.03
CA LYS A 40 25.45 -17.74 33.80
C LYS A 40 25.94 -17.17 32.46
N ILE A 41 27.21 -17.37 32.13
CA ILE A 41 27.80 -16.92 30.86
C ILE A 41 27.16 -17.66 29.68
N GLU A 42 27.08 -18.99 29.76
CA GLU A 42 26.48 -19.79 28.68
C GLU A 42 24.99 -19.51 28.51
N ALA A 43 24.24 -19.33 29.61
CA ALA A 43 22.84 -18.90 29.54
C ALA A 43 22.70 -17.51 28.89
N SER A 44 23.58 -16.56 29.22
CA SER A 44 23.57 -15.24 28.60
C SER A 44 23.87 -15.29 27.10
N LYS A 45 24.83 -16.11 26.67
CA LYS A 45 25.14 -16.32 25.25
C LYS A 45 23.96 -16.97 24.52
N ALA A 46 23.37 -18.01 25.12
CA ALA A 46 22.20 -18.67 24.54
C ALA A 46 21.03 -17.70 24.37
N GLU A 47 20.79 -16.82 25.34
CA GLU A 47 19.73 -15.82 25.23
C GLU A 47 20.05 -14.76 24.17
N CYS A 48 21.30 -14.31 24.06
CA CYS A 48 21.72 -13.41 22.96
C CYS A 48 21.49 -14.06 21.59
N ASN A 49 21.89 -15.32 21.41
CA ASN A 49 21.70 -16.05 20.16
C ASN A 49 20.21 -16.22 19.84
N ARG A 50 19.39 -16.57 20.84
CA ARG A 50 17.93 -16.69 20.68
C ARG A 50 17.30 -15.35 20.28
N LEU A 51 17.75 -14.26 20.90
CA LEU A 51 17.24 -12.92 20.60
C LEU A 51 17.65 -12.49 19.18
N GLN A 52 18.88 -12.78 18.76
CA GLN A 52 19.37 -12.55 17.41
C GLN A 52 18.51 -13.28 16.38
N GLU A 53 18.23 -14.57 16.60
CA GLU A 53 17.38 -15.37 15.72
C GLU A 53 15.95 -14.82 15.64
N ILE A 54 15.37 -14.43 16.78
CA ILE A 54 14.04 -13.81 16.81
C ILE A 54 14.02 -12.49 16.02
N VAL A 55 15.06 -11.67 16.14
CA VAL A 55 15.19 -10.42 15.40
C VAL A 55 15.28 -10.69 13.91
N GLU A 56 16.13 -11.62 13.48
CA GLU A 56 16.27 -12.01 12.07
C GLU A 56 14.96 -12.54 11.48
N GLN A 57 14.27 -13.43 12.21
CA GLN A 57 12.96 -13.93 11.80
C GLN A 57 11.91 -12.81 11.69
N LYS A 58 11.88 -11.88 12.65
CA LYS A 58 10.97 -10.73 12.61
C LYS A 58 11.29 -9.77 11.48
N MET A 59 12.57 -9.52 11.20
CA MET A 59 13.01 -8.69 10.10
C MET A 59 12.61 -9.31 8.76
N ALA A 60 12.88 -10.60 8.55
CA ALA A 60 12.47 -11.32 7.35
C ALA A 60 10.95 -11.30 7.14
N ALA A 61 10.17 -11.54 8.21
CA ALA A 61 8.71 -11.46 8.15
C ALA A 61 8.20 -10.04 7.85
N TYR A 62 8.87 -9.01 8.38
CA TYR A 62 8.55 -7.62 8.11
C TYR A 62 8.86 -7.22 6.67
N GLU A 63 10.02 -7.61 6.15
CA GLU A 63 10.40 -7.37 4.76
C GLU A 63 9.44 -8.04 3.79
N GLU A 64 9.04 -9.29 4.07
CA GLU A 64 8.07 -9.99 3.21
C GLU A 64 6.70 -9.32 3.24
N LYS A 65 6.21 -8.91 4.41
CA LYS A 65 4.97 -8.12 4.52
C LYS A 65 5.06 -6.81 3.76
N LEU A 66 6.19 -6.11 3.85
CA LEU A 66 6.41 -4.86 3.13
C LEU A 66 6.43 -5.09 1.61
N ARG A 67 7.06 -6.17 1.14
CA ARG A 67 7.09 -6.56 -0.28
C ARG A 67 5.69 -6.86 -0.80
N LEU A 68 4.90 -7.65 -0.07
CA LEU A 68 3.51 -7.97 -0.42
C LEU A 68 2.61 -6.74 -0.41
N ALA A 69 2.76 -5.87 0.59
CA ALA A 69 2.01 -4.62 0.67
C ALA A 69 2.32 -3.69 -0.52
N LYS A 70 3.60 -3.56 -0.89
CA LYS A 70 4.02 -2.79 -2.08
C LYS A 70 3.44 -3.39 -3.36
N ALA A 71 3.51 -4.71 -3.53
CA ALA A 71 2.96 -5.39 -4.70
C ALA A 71 1.45 -5.16 -4.82
N THR A 72 0.72 -5.31 -3.71
CA THR A 72 -0.73 -5.08 -3.65
C THR A 72 -1.08 -3.62 -3.96
N ALA A 73 -0.32 -2.66 -3.40
CA ALA A 73 -0.53 -1.25 -3.68
C ALA A 73 -0.31 -0.89 -5.15
N VAL A 74 0.71 -1.47 -5.80
CA VAL A 74 0.96 -1.28 -7.23
C VAL A 74 -0.18 -1.88 -8.06
N GLU A 75 -0.65 -3.08 -7.71
CA GLU A 75 -1.77 -3.72 -8.40
C GLU A 75 -3.05 -2.89 -8.27
N GLN A 76 -3.39 -2.42 -7.07
CA GLN A 76 -4.54 -1.55 -6.84
C GLN A 76 -4.42 -0.24 -7.62
N LYS A 77 -3.24 0.40 -7.60
CA LYS A 77 -3.00 1.63 -8.37
C LYS A 77 -3.23 1.39 -9.87
N ASN A 78 -2.70 0.30 -10.40
CA ASN A 78 -2.86 -0.04 -11.82
C ASN A 78 -4.32 -0.37 -12.15
N GLY A 79 -5.06 -1.02 -11.24
CA GLY A 79 -6.49 -1.26 -11.37
C GLY A 79 -7.29 0.04 -11.44
N ILE A 80 -7.03 0.99 -10.53
CA ILE A 80 -7.69 2.30 -10.53
C ILE A 80 -7.38 3.08 -11.80
N ILE A 81 -6.12 3.06 -12.27
CA ILE A 81 -5.74 3.74 -13.52
C ILE A 81 -6.46 3.14 -14.72
N ARG A 82 -6.56 1.80 -14.81
CA ARG A 82 -7.30 1.13 -15.89
C ARG A 82 -8.77 1.47 -15.84
N GLN A 83 -9.40 1.37 -14.66
CA GLN A 83 -10.80 1.71 -14.48
C GLN A 83 -11.07 3.17 -14.88
N GLY A 84 -10.23 4.12 -14.44
CA GLY A 84 -10.36 5.52 -14.83
C GLY A 84 -10.17 5.75 -16.34
N ALA A 85 -9.26 5.00 -16.98
CA ALA A 85 -9.09 5.06 -18.43
C ALA A 85 -10.29 4.49 -19.19
N ASP A 86 -10.88 3.40 -18.71
CA ASP A 86 -12.07 2.78 -19.30
C ASP A 86 -13.31 3.67 -19.11
N GLU A 87 -13.50 4.27 -17.94
CA GLU A 87 -14.57 5.24 -17.68
C GLU A 87 -14.42 6.50 -18.54
N ALA A 88 -13.21 7.05 -18.65
CA ALA A 88 -12.94 8.19 -19.52
C ALA A 88 -13.23 7.87 -20.98
N LYS A 89 -12.84 6.68 -21.44
CA LYS A 89 -13.13 6.21 -22.80
C LYS A 89 -14.63 6.05 -23.02
N ALA A 90 -15.34 5.42 -22.08
CA ALA A 90 -16.80 5.26 -22.16
C ALA A 90 -17.52 6.62 -22.19
N GLY A 91 -17.07 7.59 -21.40
CA GLY A 91 -17.61 8.95 -21.43
C GLY A 91 -17.39 9.65 -22.79
N ILE A 92 -16.19 9.54 -23.36
CA ILE A 92 -15.89 10.09 -24.69
C ILE A 92 -16.74 9.41 -25.76
N ASP A 93 -16.88 8.08 -25.70
CA ASP A 93 -17.64 7.31 -26.69
C ASP A 93 -19.14 7.64 -26.62
N SER A 94 -19.69 7.86 -25.41
CA SER A 94 -21.07 8.33 -25.23
C SER A 94 -21.28 9.71 -25.87
N VAL A 95 -20.40 10.67 -25.59
CA VAL A 95 -20.51 12.02 -26.19
C VAL A 95 -20.38 11.94 -27.71
N ARG A 96 -19.48 11.09 -28.23
CA ARG A 96 -19.33 10.89 -29.68
C ARG A 96 -20.59 10.28 -30.31
N ALA A 97 -21.31 9.42 -29.61
CA ALA A 97 -22.57 8.86 -30.06
C ALA A 97 -23.71 9.89 -30.11
N ASP A 98 -23.64 10.94 -29.26
CA ASP A 98 -24.65 12.01 -29.21
C ASP A 98 -24.44 13.08 -30.31
N ILE A 99 -23.22 13.22 -30.85
CA ILE A 99 -22.90 14.21 -31.89
C ILE A 99 -23.77 14.06 -33.15
N PRO A 100 -23.97 12.86 -33.73
CA PRO A 100 -24.85 12.68 -34.89
C PRO A 100 -26.28 13.14 -34.64
N ALA A 101 -26.86 12.80 -33.48
CA ALA A 101 -28.23 13.20 -33.13
C ALA A 101 -28.33 14.73 -32.97
N MET A 102 -27.32 15.36 -32.37
CA MET A 102 -27.25 16.81 -32.26
C MET A 102 -27.13 17.49 -33.64
N MET A 103 -26.32 16.92 -34.54
CA MET A 103 -26.17 17.42 -35.91
C MET A 103 -27.46 17.29 -36.72
N GLU A 104 -28.19 16.19 -36.56
CA GLU A 104 -29.49 15.98 -37.22
C GLU A 104 -30.54 16.97 -36.71
N GLN A 105 -30.63 17.18 -35.40
CA GLN A 105 -31.51 18.21 -34.82
C GLN A 105 -31.13 19.62 -35.30
N PHE A 106 -29.84 19.93 -35.41
CA PHE A 106 -29.37 21.21 -35.93
C PHE A 106 -29.78 21.41 -37.39
N HIS A 107 -29.61 20.39 -38.25
CA HIS A 107 -30.03 20.45 -39.65
C HIS A 107 -31.55 20.65 -39.76
N ALA A 108 -32.35 19.91 -38.98
CA ALA A 108 -33.80 20.04 -38.98
C ALA A 108 -34.27 21.45 -38.56
N ARG A 109 -33.64 22.05 -37.55
CA ARG A 109 -33.91 23.45 -37.15
C ARG A 109 -33.52 24.44 -38.24
N MET A 110 -32.32 24.30 -38.80
CA MET A 110 -31.82 25.18 -39.84
C MET A 110 -32.72 25.16 -41.09
N GLU A 111 -33.19 23.99 -41.52
CA GLU A 111 -34.17 23.90 -42.60
C GLU A 111 -35.50 24.58 -42.27
N GLY A 112 -35.96 24.48 -41.01
CA GLY A 112 -37.14 25.18 -40.53
C GLY A 112 -36.99 26.69 -40.65
N GLU A 113 -35.88 27.23 -40.15
CA GLU A 113 -35.56 28.66 -40.22
C GLU A 113 -35.43 29.16 -41.66
N ILE A 114 -34.79 28.38 -42.56
CA ILE A 114 -34.69 28.71 -43.99
C ILE A 114 -36.09 28.78 -44.63
N ARG A 115 -36.98 27.82 -44.33
CA ARG A 115 -38.35 27.83 -44.86
C ARG A 115 -39.13 29.06 -44.36
N GLU A 116 -38.98 29.41 -43.09
CA GLU A 116 -39.64 30.57 -42.49
C GLU A 116 -39.12 31.89 -43.07
N ALA A 117 -37.80 32.05 -43.16
CA ALA A 117 -37.16 33.22 -43.78
C ALA A 117 -37.61 33.38 -45.24
N LYS A 118 -37.68 32.27 -46.02
CA LYS A 118 -38.16 32.29 -47.41
C LYS A 118 -39.62 32.74 -47.49
N ARG A 119 -40.47 32.30 -46.57
CA ARG A 119 -41.88 32.70 -46.51
C ARG A 119 -42.03 34.19 -46.21
N ILE A 120 -41.25 34.72 -45.25
CA ILE A 120 -41.22 36.15 -44.94
C ILE A 120 -40.77 36.97 -46.15
N LEU A 121 -39.73 36.51 -46.86
CA LEU A 121 -39.20 37.21 -48.03
C LEU A 121 -40.23 37.27 -49.18
N ILE A 122 -40.99 36.19 -49.41
CA ILE A 122 -42.07 36.15 -50.41
C ILE A 122 -43.21 37.10 -50.01
N ASP A 123 -43.64 37.11 -48.75
CA ASP A 123 -44.67 38.03 -48.25
C ASP A 123 -44.24 39.50 -48.42
N GLN A 124 -42.99 39.81 -48.07
CA GLN A 124 -42.41 41.14 -48.27
C GLN A 124 -42.30 41.50 -49.75
N SER A 125 -41.92 40.56 -50.61
CA SER A 125 -41.86 40.78 -52.06
C SER A 125 -43.24 41.06 -52.66
N HIS A 126 -44.29 40.37 -52.19
CA HIS A 126 -45.66 40.65 -52.60
C HIS A 126 -46.11 42.06 -52.17
N LYS A 127 -45.87 42.43 -50.91
CA LYS A 127 -46.16 43.79 -50.40
C LYS A 127 -45.42 44.87 -51.20
N LEU A 128 -44.13 44.68 -51.45
CA LEU A 128 -43.34 45.62 -52.23
C LEU A 128 -43.82 45.71 -53.69
N SER A 129 -44.23 44.59 -54.28
CA SER A 129 -44.77 44.56 -55.65
C SER A 129 -46.12 45.30 -55.75
N VAL A 130 -46.97 45.21 -54.72
CA VAL A 130 -48.20 45.99 -54.61
C VAL A 130 -47.89 47.48 -54.45
N GLU A 131 -46.98 47.86 -53.54
CA GLU A 131 -46.56 49.27 -53.39
C GLU A 131 -46.01 49.88 -54.69
N ILE A 132 -45.20 49.12 -55.44
CA ILE A 132 -44.66 49.56 -56.72
C ILE A 132 -45.80 49.72 -57.75
N ALA A 133 -46.72 48.76 -57.83
CA ALA A 133 -47.87 48.84 -58.72
C ALA A 133 -48.76 50.05 -58.40
N GLU A 134 -49.02 50.34 -57.13
CA GLU A 134 -49.77 51.52 -56.69
C GLU A 134 -49.05 52.83 -57.04
N LYS A 135 -47.73 52.90 -56.84
CA LYS A 135 -46.91 54.07 -57.22
C LYS A 135 -46.90 54.32 -58.72
N VAL A 136 -46.83 53.27 -59.54
CA VAL A 136 -46.79 53.38 -61.01
C VAL A 136 -48.18 53.69 -61.59
N LEU A 137 -49.25 53.15 -61.00
CA LEU A 137 -50.63 53.36 -61.48
C LEU A 137 -51.27 54.65 -60.95
N GLY A 138 -50.67 55.32 -59.95
CA GLY A 138 -51.13 56.60 -59.41
C GLY A 138 -52.48 56.52 -58.67
N ARG A 139 -52.93 55.32 -58.28
CA ARG A 139 -54.19 55.07 -57.55
C ARG A 139 -54.06 53.80 -56.70
N SER A 140 -54.68 53.81 -55.52
CA SER A 140 -54.62 52.68 -54.58
C SER A 140 -55.36 51.45 -55.14
N LEU A 141 -54.71 50.29 -55.11
CA LEU A 141 -55.30 48.99 -55.41
C LEU A 141 -55.79 48.39 -54.08
N ARG A 142 -57.05 48.67 -53.74
CA ARG A 142 -57.74 47.99 -52.64
C ARG A 142 -58.04 46.53 -52.98
#